data_AF-A0AAE0UQS4-F1
#
_entry.id   AF-A0AAE0UQS4-F1
#
_cell.length_a   1.000
_cell.length_b   1.000
_cell.length_c   1.000
_cell.angle_alpha   90.00
_cell.angle_beta   90.00
_cell.angle_gamma   90.00
#
_symmetry.space_group_name_H-M   'P 1'
#
loop_
_entity.id
_entity.type
_entity.pdbx_description
1 polymer ?
#
loop_
_entity_poly.entity_id
_entity_poly.type
_entity_poly.pdbx_seq_one_letter_code
_entity_poly.pdbx_strand_id
1 'polypeptide(L)'
;MAKTKELSKDTRNKIVDLHQAGKTESAIGKQLGVKKSTVGAIIRKWKTYKTTDNLPRSGAPRKISPGGVKIITRTYMSGKFAREHLDDPEEDWENVIWSDETKIELFGKNSTCRVWRRKNAELHPKNTIPTLKHWVGNN
;
A
#
# COMPACT_ATOMS: atom_id res chain seq x y z
N MET A 1 4.13 -23.82 -1.86
CA MET A 1 3.14 -24.24 -0.85
C MET A 1 1.79 -24.42 -1.53
N ALA A 2 1.18 -25.60 -1.44
CA ALA A 2 -0.16 -25.82 -1.98
C ALA A 2 -1.19 -24.99 -1.20
N LYS A 3 -2.15 -24.36 -1.90
CA LYS A 3 -3.24 -23.62 -1.25
C LYS A 3 -4.18 -24.61 -0.58
N THR A 4 -4.46 -24.43 0.70
CA THR A 4 -5.48 -25.21 1.42
C THR A 4 -6.86 -24.81 0.89
N LYS A 5 -7.73 -25.80 0.64
CA LYS A 5 -9.10 -25.58 0.20
C LYS A 5 -9.86 -24.74 1.24
N GLU A 6 -10.52 -23.69 0.78
CA GLU A 6 -11.31 -22.82 1.66
C GLU A 6 -12.57 -23.53 2.15
N LEU A 7 -13.06 -23.11 3.33
CA LEU A 7 -14.29 -23.64 3.91
C LEU A 7 -15.51 -23.19 3.10
N SER A 8 -16.44 -24.11 2.86
CA SER A 8 -17.68 -23.81 2.12
C SER A 8 -18.49 -22.68 2.80
N LYS A 9 -19.29 -21.96 2.02
CA LYS A 9 -20.19 -20.91 2.55
C LYS A 9 -21.21 -21.50 3.52
N ASP A 10 -21.75 -22.67 3.20
CA ASP A 10 -22.76 -23.34 4.03
C ASP A 10 -22.20 -23.74 5.41
N THR A 11 -20.96 -24.24 5.46
CA THR A 11 -20.33 -24.53 6.76
C THR A 11 -20.08 -23.26 7.56
N ARG A 12 -19.74 -22.14 6.92
CA ARG A 12 -19.58 -20.83 7.59
C ARG A 12 -20.90 -20.29 8.13
N ASN A 13 -22.00 -20.45 7.40
CA ASN A 13 -23.34 -20.07 7.85
C ASN A 13 -23.75 -20.89 9.09
N LYS A 14 -23.62 -22.22 9.03
CA LYS A 14 -23.90 -23.10 10.17
C LYS A 14 -23.11 -22.72 11.44
N ILE A 15 -21.86 -22.28 11.29
CA ILE A 15 -21.04 -21.80 12.42
C ILE A 15 -21.68 -20.57 13.07
N VAL A 16 -22.17 -19.62 12.27
CA VAL A 16 -22.84 -18.41 12.78
C VAL A 16 -24.16 -18.76 13.46
N ASP A 17 -24.98 -19.64 12.86
CA ASP A 17 -26.27 -20.05 13.42
C ASP A 17 -26.08 -20.72 14.80
N LEU A 18 -25.11 -21.63 14.91
CA LEU A 18 -24.80 -22.30 16.18
C LEU A 18 -24.24 -21.34 17.23
N HIS A 19 -23.50 -20.31 16.81
CA HIS A 19 -23.03 -19.26 17.71
C HIS A 19 -24.17 -18.39 18.23
N GLN A 20 -25.11 -18.01 17.36
CA GLN A 20 -26.32 -17.28 17.75
C GLN A 20 -27.21 -18.09 18.70
N ALA A 21 -27.26 -19.42 18.54
CA ALA A 21 -27.89 -20.34 19.48
C ALA A 21 -27.14 -20.51 20.82
N GLY A 22 -26.08 -19.74 21.06
CA GLY A 22 -25.35 -19.71 22.34
C GLY A 22 -24.34 -20.85 22.53
N LYS A 23 -24.04 -21.65 21.50
CA LYS A 23 -23.03 -22.70 21.64
C LYS A 23 -21.61 -22.12 21.75
N THR A 24 -20.78 -22.80 22.53
CA THR A 24 -19.37 -22.43 22.67
C THR A 24 -18.58 -22.75 21.40
N GLU A 25 -17.53 -21.96 21.12
CA GLU A 25 -16.70 -22.15 19.91
C GLU A 25 -16.06 -23.55 19.84
N SER A 26 -15.72 -24.13 20.99
CA SER A 26 -15.15 -25.47 21.10
C SER A 26 -16.18 -26.55 20.71
N ALA A 27 -17.42 -26.42 21.20
CA ALA A 27 -18.51 -27.34 20.88
C ALA A 27 -18.86 -27.29 19.38
N ILE A 28 -18.89 -26.09 18.79
CA ILE A 28 -19.13 -25.88 17.35
C ILE A 28 -18.03 -26.54 16.52
N GLY A 29 -16.77 -26.33 16.90
CA GLY A 29 -15.63 -26.93 16.22
C GLY A 29 -15.68 -28.46 16.24
N LYS A 30 -15.96 -29.05 17.42
CA LYS A 30 -16.10 -30.51 17.57
C LYS A 30 -17.27 -31.07 16.74
N GLN A 31 -18.42 -30.37 16.73
CA GLN A 31 -19.61 -30.79 15.98
C GLN A 31 -19.40 -30.77 14.47
N LEU A 32 -18.69 -29.76 13.94
CA LEU A 32 -18.52 -29.56 12.49
C LEU A 32 -17.18 -30.11 11.95
N GLY A 33 -16.33 -30.69 12.80
CA GLY A 33 -14.99 -31.14 12.42
C GLY A 33 -14.04 -29.99 12.04
N VAL A 34 -14.29 -28.79 12.54
CA VAL A 34 -13.51 -27.57 12.23
C VAL A 34 -12.68 -27.18 13.45
N LYS A 35 -11.43 -26.73 13.24
CA LYS A 35 -10.57 -26.25 14.34
C LYS A 35 -11.23 -25.05 15.06
N LYS A 36 -11.15 -25.03 16.40
CA LYS A 36 -11.67 -23.92 17.24
C LYS A 36 -11.20 -22.54 16.76
N SER A 37 -9.94 -22.41 16.36
CA SER A 37 -9.38 -21.16 15.85
C SER A 37 -10.07 -20.66 14.58
N THR A 38 -10.45 -21.57 13.68
CA THR A 38 -11.21 -21.24 12.46
C THR A 38 -12.62 -20.77 12.82
N VAL A 39 -13.29 -21.44 13.77
CA VAL A 39 -14.60 -21.03 14.28
C VAL A 39 -14.52 -19.61 14.87
N GLY A 40 -13.55 -19.34 15.74
CA GLY A 40 -13.36 -18.01 16.34
C GLY A 40 -13.04 -16.92 15.31
N ALA A 41 -12.24 -17.23 14.29
CA ALA A 41 -11.95 -16.29 13.20
C ALA A 41 -13.21 -15.90 12.41
N ILE A 42 -14.07 -16.87 12.10
CA ILE A 42 -15.35 -16.64 11.41
C ILE A 42 -16.28 -15.79 12.27
N ILE A 43 -16.42 -16.13 13.57
CA ILE A 43 -17.28 -15.37 14.50
C ILE A 43 -16.79 -13.93 14.66
N ARG A 44 -15.48 -13.71 14.83
CA ARG A 44 -14.90 -12.35 14.94
C ARG A 44 -15.21 -11.53 13.68
N LYS A 45 -15.01 -12.12 12.50
CA LYS A 45 -15.34 -11.46 11.23
C LYS A 45 -16.83 -11.14 11.13
N TRP A 46 -17.71 -12.07 11.47
CA TRP A 46 -19.15 -11.86 11.43
C TRP A 46 -19.58 -10.77 12.42
N LYS A 47 -18.99 -10.69 13.62
CA LYS A 47 -19.26 -9.61 14.58
C LYS A 47 -18.92 -8.23 13.99
N THR A 48 -17.83 -8.10 13.26
CA THR A 48 -17.37 -6.84 12.64
C THR A 48 -18.14 -6.47 11.38
N TYR A 49 -18.29 -7.40 10.43
CA TYR A 49 -18.76 -7.10 9.07
C TYR A 49 -20.15 -7.66 8.76
N LYS A 50 -20.75 -8.44 9.69
CA LYS A 50 -22.05 -9.10 9.52
C LYS A 50 -22.15 -9.97 8.25
N THR A 51 -21.02 -10.48 7.77
CA THR A 51 -20.96 -11.33 6.58
C THR A 51 -20.21 -12.63 6.85
N THR A 52 -20.71 -13.72 6.27
CA THR A 52 -20.02 -15.01 6.19
C THR A 52 -19.23 -15.17 4.90
N ASP A 53 -19.50 -14.35 3.88
CA ASP A 53 -18.83 -14.38 2.58
C ASP A 53 -17.36 -13.99 2.69
N ASN A 54 -16.52 -14.52 1.80
CA ASN A 54 -15.11 -14.13 1.78
C ASN A 54 -15.01 -12.69 1.28
N LEU A 55 -14.28 -11.86 2.04
CA LEU A 55 -14.02 -10.50 1.61
C LEU A 55 -12.92 -10.56 0.55
N PRO A 56 -12.97 -9.69 -0.47
CA PRO A 56 -11.83 -9.55 -1.36
C PRO A 56 -10.61 -9.21 -0.51
N ARG A 57 -9.47 -9.82 -0.86
CA ARG A 57 -8.22 -9.47 -0.19
C ARG A 57 -7.97 -7.99 -0.41
N SER A 58 -7.47 -7.30 0.61
CA SER A 58 -6.86 -5.99 0.42
C SER A 58 -5.74 -6.17 -0.60
N GLY A 59 -5.96 -5.67 -1.81
CA GLY A 59 -4.96 -5.70 -2.87
C GLY A 59 -3.77 -4.81 -2.52
N ALA A 60 -2.84 -4.67 -3.46
CA ALA A 60 -1.76 -3.70 -3.30
C ALA A 60 -2.35 -2.29 -3.05
N PRO A 61 -1.84 -1.55 -2.07
CA PRO A 61 -2.26 -0.17 -1.88
C PRO A 61 -1.96 0.64 -3.15
N ARG A 62 -2.82 1.61 -3.47
CA ARG A 62 -2.59 2.50 -4.61
C ARG A 62 -1.30 3.28 -4.39
N LYS A 63 -0.44 3.35 -5.42
CA LYS A 63 0.79 4.17 -5.38
C LYS A 63 0.47 5.66 -5.13
N ILE A 64 -0.66 6.12 -5.64
CA ILE A 64 -1.11 7.52 -5.55
C ILE A 64 -2.48 7.55 -4.86
N SER A 65 -2.65 8.45 -3.89
CA SER A 65 -3.93 8.67 -3.21
C SER A 65 -4.94 9.38 -4.13
N PRO A 66 -6.26 9.28 -3.88
CA PRO A 66 -7.26 10.03 -4.66
C PRO A 66 -6.99 11.55 -4.68
N GLY A 67 -6.47 12.10 -3.58
CA GLY A 67 -6.05 13.51 -3.51
C GLY A 67 -4.83 13.81 -4.38
N GLY A 68 -3.83 12.91 -4.39
CA GLY A 68 -2.68 13.02 -5.28
C GLY A 68 -3.06 12.98 -6.75
N VAL A 69 -3.99 12.09 -7.14
CA VAL A 69 -4.54 12.04 -8.50
C VAL A 69 -5.21 13.37 -8.85
N LYS A 70 -6.06 13.91 -7.96
CA LYS A 70 -6.71 15.23 -8.18
C LYS A 70 -5.70 16.36 -8.38
N ILE A 71 -4.62 16.38 -7.61
CA ILE A 71 -3.56 17.40 -7.75
C ILE A 71 -2.86 17.23 -9.11
N ILE A 72 -2.45 16.01 -9.45
CA ILE A 72 -1.77 15.71 -10.73
C ILE A 72 -2.66 16.11 -11.91
N THR A 73 -3.92 15.66 -11.93
CA THR A 73 -4.86 15.99 -13.00
C THR A 73 -5.08 17.50 -13.09
N ARG A 74 -5.25 18.20 -11.95
CA ARG A 74 -5.40 19.67 -11.96
C ARG A 74 -4.16 20.37 -12.53
N THR A 75 -2.97 19.97 -12.10
CA THR A 75 -1.72 20.58 -12.57
C THR A 75 -1.52 20.31 -14.05
N TYR A 76 -1.74 19.07 -14.51
CA TYR A 76 -1.67 18.70 -15.92
C TYR A 76 -2.63 19.53 -16.77
N MET A 77 -3.92 19.56 -16.40
CA MET A 77 -4.97 20.28 -17.15
C MET A 77 -4.80 21.80 -17.15
N SER A 78 -4.03 22.36 -16.19
CA SER A 78 -3.71 23.79 -16.18
C SER A 78 -2.66 24.20 -17.23
N GLY A 79 -1.89 23.22 -17.73
CA GLY A 79 -0.88 23.43 -18.77
C GLY A 79 -1.49 23.83 -20.12
N LYS A 80 -0.78 24.68 -20.87
CA LYS A 80 -1.16 25.05 -22.24
C LYS A 80 -1.14 23.83 -23.17
N PHE A 81 -0.04 23.06 -23.13
CA PHE A 81 0.13 21.84 -23.93
C PHE A 81 -0.98 20.82 -23.68
N ALA A 82 -1.29 20.53 -22.42
CA ALA A 82 -2.36 19.58 -22.09
C ALA A 82 -3.71 20.02 -22.67
N ARG A 83 -4.06 21.31 -22.59
CA ARG A 83 -5.33 21.83 -23.15
C ARG A 83 -5.40 21.77 -24.66
N GLU A 84 -4.29 21.95 -25.34
CA GLU A 84 -4.22 21.95 -26.82
C GLU A 84 -4.32 20.53 -27.39
N HIS A 85 -3.82 19.53 -26.67
CA HIS A 85 -3.73 18.13 -27.12
C HIS A 85 -4.74 17.23 -26.38
N LEU A 86 -5.84 17.79 -25.86
CA LEU A 86 -6.84 17.06 -25.06
C LEU A 86 -7.65 16.05 -25.88
N ASP A 87 -7.93 16.42 -27.13
CA ASP A 87 -8.79 15.69 -28.06
C ASP A 87 -7.99 15.00 -29.17
N ASP A 88 -6.67 14.93 -29.03
CA ASP A 88 -5.79 14.31 -30.02
C ASP A 88 -6.05 12.79 -30.09
N PRO A 89 -6.10 12.22 -31.31
CA PRO A 89 -6.30 10.79 -31.51
C PRO A 89 -5.15 9.96 -30.92
N GLU A 90 -5.44 8.71 -30.59
CA GLU A 90 -4.46 7.77 -30.02
C GLU A 90 -3.21 7.60 -30.92
N GLU A 91 -3.38 7.69 -32.23
CA GLU A 91 -2.33 7.63 -33.25
C GLU A 91 -1.25 8.72 -33.08
N ASP A 92 -1.62 9.91 -32.60
CA ASP A 92 -0.65 10.99 -32.35
C ASP A 92 0.26 10.65 -31.17
N TRP A 93 -0.28 9.99 -30.15
CA TRP A 93 0.48 9.57 -28.96
C TRP A 93 1.45 8.42 -29.22
N GLU A 94 1.20 7.57 -30.23
CA GLU A 94 2.12 6.51 -30.65
C GLU A 94 3.46 7.06 -31.18
N ASN A 95 3.43 8.30 -31.69
CA ASN A 95 4.61 8.99 -32.22
C ASN A 95 5.33 9.86 -31.16
N VAL A 96 4.76 10.01 -29.96
CA VAL A 96 5.35 10.79 -28.87
C VAL A 96 6.42 9.96 -28.13
N ILE A 97 7.67 10.41 -28.22
CA ILE A 97 8.75 9.88 -27.39
C ILE A 97 8.74 10.59 -26.04
N TRP A 98 8.53 9.82 -24.97
CA TRP A 98 8.59 10.33 -23.60
C TRP A 98 10.03 10.24 -23.08
N SER A 99 10.63 11.38 -22.73
CA SER A 99 11.86 11.44 -21.95
C SER A 99 11.54 11.92 -20.54
N ASP A 100 11.79 11.09 -19.53
CA ASP A 100 11.76 11.54 -18.14
C ASP A 100 13.19 11.88 -17.67
N GLU A 101 13.29 12.89 -16.80
CA GLU A 101 14.54 13.20 -16.13
C GLU A 101 14.53 12.55 -14.75
N THR A 102 15.25 11.44 -14.62
CA THR A 102 15.55 10.87 -13.32
C THR A 102 16.89 11.42 -12.84
N LYS A 103 16.90 12.09 -11.68
CA LYS A 103 18.14 12.51 -11.04
C LYS A 103 18.93 11.29 -10.59
N ILE A 104 20.00 10.97 -11.32
CA ILE A 104 20.96 9.93 -10.91
C ILE A 104 22.01 10.59 -10.03
N GLU A 105 22.02 10.23 -8.75
CA GLU A 105 22.97 10.76 -7.78
C GLU A 105 24.27 9.96 -7.83
N LEU A 106 25.31 10.56 -8.41
CA LEU A 106 26.64 9.95 -8.56
C LEU A 106 27.35 9.71 -7.21
N PHE A 107 27.01 10.49 -6.18
CA PHE A 107 27.63 10.39 -4.85
C PHE A 107 26.57 10.41 -3.74
N GLY A 108 26.47 9.30 -3.00
CA GLY A 108 25.59 9.16 -1.85
C GLY A 108 24.10 9.25 -2.19
N LYS A 109 23.24 9.03 -1.19
CA LYS A 109 21.80 9.30 -1.32
C LYS A 109 21.54 10.70 -0.76
N ASN A 110 20.96 11.61 -1.54
CA ASN A 110 20.42 12.90 -1.08
C ASN A 110 19.09 12.70 -0.35
N SER A 111 19.13 11.82 0.65
CA SER A 111 18.03 11.58 1.57
C SER A 111 18.40 12.13 2.94
N THR A 112 17.42 12.61 3.70
CA THR A 112 17.64 12.98 5.09
C THR A 112 18.09 11.77 5.91
N CYS A 113 19.30 11.81 6.46
CA CYS A 113 19.79 10.81 7.39
C CYS A 113 19.49 11.24 8.83
N ARG A 114 19.09 10.29 9.67
CA ARG A 114 18.88 10.51 11.11
C ARG A 114 20.08 9.97 11.87
N VAL A 115 20.60 10.76 12.81
CA VAL A 115 21.74 10.38 13.66
C VAL A 115 21.30 10.43 15.12
N TRP A 116 21.58 9.35 15.87
CA TRP A 116 21.38 9.33 17.32
C TRP A 116 22.51 10.10 18.01
N ARG A 117 22.17 11.11 18.83
CA ARG A 117 23.14 11.97 19.51
C ARG A 117 22.65 12.44 20.88
N ARG A 118 23.60 12.83 21.74
CA ARG A 118 23.33 13.50 23.03
C ARG A 118 22.97 14.98 22.81
N LYS A 119 22.29 15.59 23.79
CA LYS A 119 21.95 17.03 23.78
C LYS A 119 23.24 17.86 23.61
N ASN A 120 23.22 18.87 22.73
CA ASN A 120 24.34 19.76 22.37
C ASN A 120 25.49 19.14 21.54
N ALA A 121 25.41 17.88 21.08
CA ALA A 121 26.45 17.26 20.24
C ALA A 121 26.16 17.36 18.73
N GLU A 122 25.37 18.36 18.31
CA GLU A 122 24.87 18.49 16.93
C GLU A 122 25.96 18.69 15.90
N LEU A 123 26.92 19.58 16.17
CA LEU A 123 27.96 19.99 15.23
C LEU A 123 29.20 19.08 15.26
N HIS A 124 29.15 17.96 15.99
CA HIS A 124 30.27 17.04 16.06
C HIS A 124 30.49 16.38 14.68
N PRO A 125 31.73 16.33 14.12
CA PRO A 125 31.98 15.81 12.77
C PRO A 125 31.48 14.37 12.50
N LYS A 126 31.40 13.53 13.55
CA LYS A 126 30.80 12.18 13.47
C LYS A 126 29.27 12.17 13.30
N ASN A 127 28.61 13.30 13.58
CA ASN A 127 27.15 13.46 13.53
C ASN A 127 26.68 14.32 12.35
N THR A 128 27.62 14.83 11.55
CA THR A 128 27.36 15.59 10.33
C THR A 128 27.80 14.76 9.12
N ILE A 129 27.07 14.90 8.01
CA ILE A 129 27.47 14.28 6.74
C ILE A 129 28.28 15.34 5.99
N PRO A 130 29.53 15.05 5.58
CA PRO A 130 30.32 16.00 4.83
C PRO A 130 29.68 16.26 3.46
N THR A 131 29.38 17.52 3.18
CA THR A 131 28.91 17.94 1.85
C THR A 131 30.13 18.15 0.96
N LEU A 132 30.35 17.28 -0.03
CA LEU A 132 31.37 17.51 -1.06
C LEU A 132 30.96 18.74 -1.89
N LYS A 133 31.72 19.83 -1.77
CA LYS A 133 31.66 20.97 -2.70
C LYS A 133 32.75 20.79 -3.76
N HIS A 134 32.36 20.67 -5.03
CA HIS A 134 33.32 20.77 -6.13
C HIS A 134 33.54 22.25 -6.45
N TRP A 135 34.77 22.74 -6.29
CA TRP A 135 35.22 23.96 -6.95
C TRP A 135 35.58 23.57 -8.39
N VAL A 136 34.69 23.85 -9.34
CA VAL A 136 35.06 23.89 -10.76
C VAL A 136 35.44 25.32 -11.06
N GLY A 137 36.74 25.61 -10.94
CA GLY A 137 37.38 26.79 -11.49
C GLY A 137 38.67 26.31 -12.14
N ASN A 138 38.63 26.13 -13.46
CA ASN A 138 39.84 25.95 -14.25
C ASN A 138 40.14 27.27 -14.97
N ASN A 139 41.43 27.63 -14.94
CA ASN A 139 42.06 28.75 -15.64
C ASN A 139 41.83 28.73 -17.15
#